data_AF-A0A4S9C805-F1
#
_entry.id   AF-A0A4S9C805-F1
#
_cell.length_a   1.000
_cell.length_b   1.000
_cell.length_c   1.000
_cell.angle_alpha   90.00
_cell.angle_beta   90.00
_cell.angle_gamma   90.00
#
_symmetry.space_group_name_H-M   'P 1'
#
loop_
_entity.id
_entity.type
_entity.pdbx_description
1 polymer ?
#
loop_
_entity_poly.entity_id
_entity_poly.type
_entity_poly.pdbx_seq_one_letter_code
_entity_poly.pdbx_strand_id
1 'polypeptide(L)'
;MTSAQLRHYNHTYTIATYIAQHLLATTFIGHGLINQLQEQALPQVALQPWCPRRIFDLGRKRAGVDEFPLCIHLVSNEYEQLSSEALEAARICANKYMVKSGGKDSFHLRVRAHPYHVVRINKMLSCAGADRLQTGMRGAWGKPNGTVARVNIGQILLSVRCKDSSRAVAIEALRRSQYKFPGRQKIVVSKNWGFTPLRREEYVAKRQEGRVRVDGAYVQFLRNKGPLEYNMRRFPDAFSA
;
A
#
# COMPACT_ATOMS: atom_id res chain seq x y z
N MET A 1 -17.18 -15.46 8.21
CA MET A 1 -18.37 -15.64 7.37
C MET A 1 -18.03 -16.61 6.27
N THR A 2 -18.70 -17.75 6.22
CA THR A 2 -18.39 -18.85 5.29
C THR A 2 -18.84 -18.50 3.87
N SER A 3 -18.19 -19.10 2.87
CA SER A 3 -18.34 -18.81 1.44
C SER A 3 -19.78 -18.95 0.90
N ALA A 4 -20.65 -19.69 1.60
CA ALA A 4 -22.07 -19.84 1.26
C ALA A 4 -22.90 -18.59 1.59
N GLN A 5 -22.60 -17.88 2.69
CA GLN A 5 -23.32 -16.67 3.09
C GLN A 5 -23.03 -15.51 2.13
N LEU A 6 -21.82 -15.43 1.59
CA LEU A 6 -21.43 -14.43 0.58
C LEU A 6 -22.15 -14.62 -0.77
N ARG A 7 -22.47 -15.86 -1.17
CA ARG A 7 -23.20 -16.13 -2.42
C ARG A 7 -24.69 -15.78 -2.31
N HIS A 8 -25.33 -16.09 -1.17
CA HIS A 8 -26.71 -15.67 -0.91
C HIS A 8 -26.85 -14.15 -0.76
N TYR A 9 -25.84 -13.50 -0.16
CA TYR A 9 -25.74 -12.04 -0.12
C TYR A 9 -25.68 -11.50 -1.55
N ASN A 10 -24.68 -11.90 -2.35
CA ASN A 10 -24.52 -11.37 -3.72
C ASN A 10 -25.74 -11.61 -4.62
N HIS A 11 -26.43 -12.75 -4.52
CA HIS A 11 -27.59 -13.06 -5.36
C HIS A 11 -28.85 -12.27 -4.98
N THR A 12 -29.00 -11.87 -3.70
CA THR A 12 -30.09 -10.98 -3.27
C THR A 12 -29.85 -9.53 -3.71
N TYR A 13 -28.59 -9.07 -3.78
CA TYR A 13 -28.26 -7.74 -4.33
C TYR A 13 -28.53 -7.63 -5.83
N THR A 14 -28.21 -8.66 -6.63
CA THR A 14 -28.42 -8.60 -8.08
C THR A 14 -29.90 -8.53 -8.44
N ILE A 15 -30.76 -9.26 -7.71
CA ILE A 15 -32.22 -9.24 -7.94
C ILE A 15 -32.82 -7.89 -7.49
N ALA A 16 -32.39 -7.35 -6.35
CA ALA A 16 -32.85 -6.04 -5.88
C ALA A 16 -32.47 -4.90 -6.84
N THR A 17 -31.26 -4.94 -7.43
CA THR A 17 -30.84 -3.96 -8.43
C THR A 17 -31.60 -4.07 -9.75
N TYR A 18 -31.97 -5.29 -10.16
CA TYR A 18 -32.69 -5.52 -11.42
C TYR A 18 -34.16 -5.11 -11.34
N ILE A 19 -34.82 -5.35 -10.19
CA ILE A 19 -36.20 -4.89 -9.94
C ILE A 19 -36.26 -3.36 -9.84
N ALA A 20 -35.26 -2.73 -9.22
CA ALA A 20 -35.17 -1.26 -9.16
C ALA A 20 -34.94 -0.63 -10.56
N GLN A 21 -34.15 -1.27 -11.42
CA GLN A 21 -33.96 -0.80 -12.81
C GLN A 21 -35.22 -0.94 -13.66
N HIS A 22 -36.03 -1.99 -13.47
CA HIS A 22 -37.26 -2.18 -14.24
C HIS A 22 -38.42 -1.28 -13.81
N LEU A 23 -38.51 -0.90 -12.53
CA LEU A 23 -39.55 0.01 -12.03
C LEU A 23 -39.27 1.50 -12.32
N LEU A 24 -38.03 1.87 -12.64
CA LEU A 24 -37.65 3.26 -12.96
C LEU A 24 -37.81 3.62 -14.45
N ALA A 25 -38.09 2.65 -15.32
CA ALA A 25 -38.25 2.88 -16.75
C ALA A 25 -39.64 3.43 -17.15
N THR A 26 -40.61 3.44 -16.24
CA THR A 26 -42.03 3.78 -16.55
C THR A 26 -42.52 5.11 -15.99
N THR A 27 -41.68 5.92 -15.34
CA THR A 27 -42.10 7.25 -14.87
C THR A 27 -41.16 8.35 -15.34
N PHE A 28 -41.66 9.17 -16.27
CA PHE A 28 -41.07 10.43 -16.73
C PHE A 28 -41.01 11.43 -15.56
N ILE A 29 -40.01 11.31 -14.68
CA ILE A 29 -39.75 12.31 -13.64
C ILE A 29 -38.25 12.57 -13.56
N GLY A 30 -37.88 13.80 -13.95
CA GLY A 30 -36.64 14.52 -13.64
C GLY A 30 -35.40 13.73 -13.25
N HIS A 31 -34.42 13.74 -14.16
CA HIS A 31 -33.04 13.23 -14.00
C HIS A 31 -32.29 13.78 -12.75
N GLY A 32 -32.84 14.77 -12.04
CA GLY A 32 -32.29 15.35 -10.81
C GLY A 32 -32.59 14.58 -9.52
N LEU A 33 -33.74 13.88 -9.43
CA LEU A 33 -34.15 13.15 -8.22
C LEU A 33 -33.50 11.77 -8.10
N ILE A 34 -33.20 11.13 -9.23
CA ILE A 34 -32.53 9.82 -9.28
C ILE A 34 -31.14 9.89 -8.62
N ASN A 35 -30.39 10.97 -8.84
CA ASN A 35 -29.09 11.17 -8.21
C ASN A 35 -29.18 11.43 -6.70
N GLN A 36 -30.29 11.98 -6.20
CA GLN A 36 -30.48 12.22 -4.76
C GLN A 36 -30.87 10.95 -4.00
N LEU A 37 -31.70 10.07 -4.60
CA LEU A 37 -32.14 8.83 -3.95
C LEU A 37 -31.10 7.71 -4.03
N GLN A 38 -30.32 7.64 -5.12
CA GLN A 38 -29.24 6.66 -5.26
C GLN A 38 -28.06 6.94 -4.31
N GLU A 39 -27.95 8.17 -3.81
CA GLU A 39 -26.90 8.61 -2.87
C GLU A 39 -27.25 8.35 -1.39
N GLN A 40 -28.52 8.02 -1.08
CA GLN A 40 -28.98 7.74 0.30
C GLN A 40 -28.94 6.25 0.67
N ALA A 41 -28.93 5.33 -0.31
CA ALA A 41 -29.04 3.89 -0.05
C ALA A 41 -27.71 3.13 -0.03
N LEU A 42 -26.61 3.75 -0.45
CA LEU A 42 -25.28 3.15 -0.38
C LEU A 42 -24.55 3.66 0.86
N PRO A 43 -23.88 2.79 1.65
CA PRO A 43 -23.01 3.27 2.72
C PRO A 43 -22.01 4.24 2.09
N GLN A 44 -21.81 5.44 2.65
CA GLN A 44 -20.95 6.49 2.09
C GLN A 44 -19.51 6.03 1.75
N VAL A 45 -19.10 4.88 2.29
CA VAL A 45 -17.85 4.16 2.00
C VAL A 45 -17.81 3.56 0.57
N ALA A 46 -18.96 3.30 -0.06
CA ALA A 46 -19.06 2.68 -1.37
C ALA A 46 -18.76 3.63 -2.55
N LEU A 47 -18.79 4.95 -2.32
CA LEU A 47 -18.45 5.97 -3.32
C LEU A 47 -17.01 6.47 -3.17
N GLN A 48 -16.10 5.62 -2.66
CA GLN A 48 -14.70 5.99 -2.56
C GLN A 48 -14.07 6.08 -3.97
N PRO A 49 -13.43 7.22 -4.31
CA PRO A 49 -12.67 7.32 -5.54
C PRO A 49 -11.57 6.26 -5.53
N TRP A 50 -11.50 5.52 -6.64
CA TRP A 50 -10.60 4.41 -6.79
C TRP A 50 -9.15 4.86 -6.53
N CYS A 51 -8.47 4.21 -5.56
CA CYS A 51 -7.06 4.46 -5.31
C CYS A 51 -6.23 4.03 -6.52
N PRO A 52 -5.47 4.93 -7.17
CA PRO A 52 -4.62 4.59 -8.31
C PRO A 52 -3.61 3.47 -8.02
N ARG A 53 -3.25 3.27 -6.74
CA ARG A 53 -2.21 2.32 -6.36
C ARG A 53 -2.78 0.94 -6.06
N ARG A 54 -2.59 0.00 -7.00
CA ARG A 54 -2.84 -1.44 -6.80
C ARG A 54 -1.57 -2.25 -6.48
N ILE A 55 -0.37 -1.68 -6.64
CA ILE A 55 0.90 -2.44 -6.59
C ILE A 55 1.86 -1.82 -5.57
N PHE A 56 2.13 -2.54 -4.48
CA PHE A 56 3.04 -2.11 -3.42
C PHE A 56 4.43 -2.75 -3.52
N ASP A 57 4.56 -3.91 -4.15
CA ASP A 57 5.82 -4.64 -4.32
C ASP A 57 6.22 -4.72 -5.80
N LEU A 58 7.50 -4.43 -6.08
CA LEU A 58 8.08 -4.37 -7.43
C LEU A 58 9.46 -5.03 -7.51
N GLY A 59 9.90 -5.28 -8.74
CA GLY A 59 11.11 -6.04 -9.01
C GLY A 59 10.93 -7.51 -8.67
N ARG A 60 11.99 -8.15 -8.19
CA ARG A 60 12.00 -9.59 -7.88
C ARG A 60 11.41 -9.84 -6.48
N LYS A 61 10.08 -9.75 -6.36
CA LYS A 61 9.35 -9.96 -5.08
C LYS A 61 9.48 -11.37 -4.50
N ARG A 62 9.69 -12.38 -5.35
CA ARG A 62 9.88 -13.79 -4.96
C ARG A 62 11.34 -14.15 -4.66
N ALA A 63 12.27 -13.20 -4.73
CA ALA A 63 13.67 -13.42 -4.39
C ALA A 63 13.80 -13.90 -2.94
N GLY A 64 14.67 -14.89 -2.74
CA GLY A 64 15.05 -15.37 -1.41
C GLY A 64 15.62 -14.24 -0.54
N VAL A 65 15.65 -14.46 0.77
CA VAL A 65 16.17 -13.45 1.70
C VAL A 65 17.69 -13.31 1.62
N ASP A 66 18.38 -14.39 1.27
CA ASP A 66 19.84 -14.42 1.15
C ASP A 66 20.37 -13.65 -0.06
N GLU A 67 19.56 -13.46 -1.11
CA GLU A 67 20.00 -12.81 -2.35
C GLU A 67 20.18 -11.29 -2.21
N PHE A 68 19.44 -10.66 -1.28
CA PHE A 68 19.39 -9.20 -1.12
C PHE A 68 19.69 -8.79 0.32
N PRO A 69 20.99 -8.72 0.70
CA PRO A 69 21.41 -8.35 2.05
C PRO A 69 21.24 -6.86 2.35
N LEU A 70 21.43 -5.99 1.36
CA LEU A 70 21.37 -4.54 1.53
C LEU A 70 19.92 -4.06 1.54
N CYS A 71 19.62 -3.15 2.45
CA CYS A 71 18.34 -2.47 2.52
C CYS A 71 18.52 -0.97 2.72
N ILE A 72 17.78 -0.18 1.94
CA ILE A 72 17.79 1.27 2.00
C ILE A 72 16.34 1.74 2.12
N HIS A 73 16.13 2.69 3.02
CA HIS A 73 14.82 3.24 3.34
C HIS A 73 14.75 4.72 2.97
N LEU A 74 13.61 5.13 2.44
CA LEU A 74 13.20 6.53 2.38
C LEU A 74 12.28 6.78 3.58
N VAL A 75 12.68 7.69 4.46
CA VAL A 75 12.02 7.98 5.74
C VAL A 75 11.48 9.41 5.71
N SER A 76 10.24 9.64 6.13
CA SER A 76 9.74 11.01 6.31
C SER A 76 10.25 11.61 7.61
N ASN A 77 10.69 12.87 7.57
CA ASN A 77 11.10 13.64 8.74
C ASN A 77 10.02 14.65 9.17
N GLU A 78 8.81 14.53 8.63
CA GLU A 78 7.70 15.45 8.86
C GLU A 78 6.41 14.69 9.17
N TYR A 79 5.48 15.38 9.84
CA TYR A 79 4.14 14.88 10.09
C TYR A 79 3.20 15.43 9.01
N GLU A 80 2.82 14.59 8.05
CA GLU A 80 2.14 15.04 6.84
C GLU A 80 1.19 13.98 6.26
N GLN A 81 0.45 14.39 5.22
CA GLN A 81 -0.44 13.51 4.46
C GLN A 81 0.10 13.39 3.03
N LEU A 82 0.42 12.16 2.62
CA LEU A 82 0.94 11.87 1.29
C LEU A 82 -0.18 11.39 0.39
N SER A 83 -0.37 12.05 -0.75
CA SER A 83 -1.41 11.65 -1.70
C SER A 83 -1.14 10.29 -2.32
N SER A 84 -2.21 9.58 -2.67
CA SER A 84 -2.12 8.27 -3.31
C SER A 84 -1.35 8.33 -4.64
N GLU A 85 -1.49 9.46 -5.33
CA GLU A 85 -0.87 9.84 -6.60
C GLU A 85 0.63 10.12 -6.43
N ALA A 86 1.02 10.89 -5.41
CA ALA A 86 2.43 11.21 -5.14
C ALA A 86 3.25 9.93 -4.88
N LEU A 87 2.68 9.03 -4.08
CA LEU A 87 3.28 7.73 -3.78
C LEU A 87 3.35 6.82 -5.03
N GLU A 88 2.40 6.90 -5.97
CA GLU A 88 2.48 6.16 -7.24
C GLU A 88 3.54 6.76 -8.17
N ALA A 89 3.62 8.09 -8.27
CA ALA A 89 4.66 8.77 -9.03
C ALA A 89 6.07 8.46 -8.46
N ALA A 90 6.22 8.48 -7.14
CA ALA A 90 7.46 8.12 -6.45
C ALA A 90 7.88 6.68 -6.75
N ARG A 91 6.92 5.75 -6.73
CA ARG A 91 7.14 4.33 -7.03
C ARG A 91 7.57 4.11 -8.48
N ILE A 92 6.89 4.74 -9.45
CA ILE A 92 7.25 4.67 -10.87
C ILE A 92 8.66 5.23 -11.08
N CYS A 93 8.98 6.35 -10.45
CA CYS A 93 10.27 7.02 -10.57
C CYS A 93 11.43 6.12 -10.10
N ALA A 94 11.35 5.58 -8.88
CA ALA A 94 12.36 4.66 -8.36
C ALA A 94 12.49 3.40 -9.22
N ASN A 95 11.35 2.77 -9.56
CA ASN A 95 11.37 1.54 -10.33
C ASN A 95 12.00 1.74 -11.72
N LYS A 96 11.63 2.81 -12.43
CA LYS A 96 12.17 3.10 -13.76
C LYS A 96 13.69 3.29 -13.73
N TYR A 97 14.22 4.00 -12.73
CA TYR A 97 15.66 4.22 -12.61
C TYR A 97 16.42 2.94 -12.23
N MET A 98 15.88 2.15 -11.30
CA MET A 98 16.47 0.88 -10.89
C MET A 98 16.49 -0.14 -12.03
N VAL A 99 15.40 -0.26 -12.79
CA VAL A 99 15.33 -1.16 -13.96
C VAL A 99 16.34 -0.74 -15.03
N LYS A 100 16.47 0.57 -15.30
CA LYS A 100 17.41 1.08 -16.31
C LYS A 100 18.87 0.81 -15.95
N SER A 101 19.24 0.97 -14.68
CA SER A 101 20.65 0.97 -14.26
C SER A 101 21.11 -0.38 -13.70
N GLY A 102 20.23 -1.10 -13.01
CA GLY A 102 20.55 -2.37 -12.34
C GLY A 102 19.81 -3.58 -12.91
N GLY A 103 18.93 -3.42 -13.89
CA GLY A 103 18.08 -4.50 -14.40
C GLY A 103 16.88 -4.80 -13.51
N LYS A 104 15.88 -5.47 -14.08
CA LYS A 104 14.57 -5.72 -13.43
C LYS A 104 14.66 -6.65 -12.20
N ASP A 105 15.63 -7.55 -12.20
CA ASP A 105 15.74 -8.65 -11.23
C ASP A 105 16.77 -8.40 -10.12
N SER A 106 17.42 -7.23 -10.09
CA SER A 106 18.48 -6.93 -9.11
C SER A 106 17.97 -6.35 -7.79
N PHE A 107 16.68 -6.06 -7.68
CA PHE A 107 16.12 -5.39 -6.52
C PHE A 107 14.69 -5.86 -6.22
N HIS A 108 14.27 -5.61 -4.98
CA HIS A 108 12.88 -5.68 -4.55
C HIS A 108 12.53 -4.35 -3.87
N LEU A 109 11.61 -3.60 -4.49
CA LEU A 109 11.11 -2.33 -3.97
C LEU A 109 9.74 -2.56 -3.34
N ARG A 110 9.55 -2.05 -2.12
CA ARG A 110 8.30 -2.10 -1.38
C ARG A 110 7.88 -0.71 -0.95
N VAL A 111 6.64 -0.34 -1.27
CA VAL A 111 5.97 0.83 -0.71
C VAL A 111 5.37 0.43 0.63
N ARG A 112 5.79 1.10 1.71
CA ARG A 112 5.36 0.81 3.09
C ARG A 112 4.14 1.63 3.51
N ALA A 113 3.97 2.83 2.94
CA ALA A 113 2.85 3.70 3.25
C ALA A 113 1.61 3.34 2.43
N HIS A 114 0.52 2.97 3.11
CA HIS A 114 -0.77 2.64 2.50
C HIS A 114 -1.77 3.80 2.66
N PRO A 115 -2.42 4.26 1.57
CA PRO A 115 -3.38 5.36 1.64
C PRO A 115 -4.77 4.86 2.05
N TYR A 116 -5.03 4.84 3.36
CA TYR A 116 -6.35 4.47 3.91
C TYR A 116 -7.23 5.67 4.24
N HIS A 117 -6.64 6.86 4.38
CA HIS A 117 -7.40 8.03 4.77
C HIS A 117 -8.07 8.67 3.55
N VAL A 118 -9.37 8.94 3.63
CA VAL A 118 -10.14 9.55 2.54
C VAL A 118 -10.25 11.05 2.81
N VAL A 119 -9.80 11.86 1.85
CA VAL A 119 -9.96 13.31 1.85
C VAL A 119 -11.27 13.66 1.18
N ARG A 120 -12.01 14.61 1.77
CA ARG A 120 -13.29 15.10 1.27
C ARG A 120 -13.13 16.48 0.64
N ILE A 121 -13.97 16.77 -0.34
CA ILE A 121 -14.05 18.09 -0.98
C ILE A 121 -15.50 18.57 -0.98
N ASN A 122 -15.71 19.82 -0.57
CA ASN A 122 -16.96 20.54 -0.83
C ASN A 122 -16.78 21.28 -2.17
N LYS A 123 -17.29 20.70 -3.26
CA LYS A 123 -17.08 21.26 -4.62
C LYS A 123 -17.96 22.49 -4.81
N MET A 124 -17.33 23.63 -5.08
CA MET A 124 -18.03 24.84 -5.51
C MET A 124 -18.23 24.82 -7.04
N LEU A 125 -19.36 25.32 -7.52
CA LEU A 125 -19.62 25.49 -8.94
C LEU A 125 -18.91 26.74 -9.44
N SER A 126 -18.14 26.62 -10.53
CA SER A 126 -17.36 27.73 -11.09
C SER A 126 -18.05 28.42 -12.29
N CYS A 127 -19.35 28.18 -12.51
CA CYS A 127 -20.10 28.75 -13.63
C CYS A 127 -20.73 30.12 -13.31
N ALA A 128 -20.99 30.94 -14.34
CA ALA A 128 -21.71 32.20 -14.17
C ALA A 128 -23.12 31.92 -13.62
N GLY A 129 -23.52 32.65 -12.57
CA GLY A 129 -24.79 32.42 -11.88
C GLY A 129 -24.77 31.23 -10.89
N ALA A 130 -23.60 30.68 -10.54
CA ALA A 130 -23.46 29.61 -9.56
C ALA A 130 -24.15 29.91 -8.21
N ASP A 131 -24.19 31.17 -7.80
CA ASP A 131 -24.86 31.62 -6.57
C ASP A 131 -26.35 31.28 -6.52
N ARG A 132 -27.02 31.19 -7.68
CA ARG A 132 -28.44 30.81 -7.76
C ARG A 132 -28.66 29.30 -7.57
N LEU A 133 -27.65 28.49 -7.84
CA LEU A 133 -27.73 27.03 -7.81
C LEU A 133 -27.03 26.43 -6.59
N GLN A 134 -26.10 27.16 -5.99
CA GLN A 134 -25.29 26.70 -4.89
C GLN A 134 -25.60 27.47 -3.61
N THR A 135 -25.80 26.73 -2.51
CA THR A 135 -26.13 27.30 -1.20
C THR A 135 -24.89 27.73 -0.40
N GLY A 136 -23.78 28.03 -1.08
CA GLY A 136 -22.49 28.33 -0.47
C GLY A 136 -22.02 27.25 0.52
N MET A 137 -21.90 27.64 1.80
CA MET A 137 -21.40 26.78 2.89
C MET A 137 -22.49 26.03 3.68
N ARG A 138 -23.77 26.17 3.30
CA ARG A 138 -24.85 25.40 3.93
C ARG A 138 -24.71 23.92 3.56
N GLY A 139 -24.59 23.05 4.57
CA GLY A 139 -24.39 21.60 4.35
C GLY A 139 -22.98 21.25 3.83
N ALA A 140 -21.94 21.94 4.29
CA ALA A 140 -20.56 21.82 3.78
C ALA A 140 -19.83 20.47 4.01
N TRP A 141 -20.52 19.39 4.36
CA TRP A 141 -19.91 18.07 4.42
C TRP A 141 -19.54 17.58 3.02
N GLY A 142 -18.24 17.54 2.74
CA GLY A 142 -17.73 17.21 1.42
C GLY A 142 -17.94 15.75 1.01
N LYS A 143 -17.91 15.52 -0.30
CA LYS A 143 -17.88 14.16 -0.87
C LYS A 143 -16.44 13.63 -0.93
N PRO A 144 -16.21 12.31 -0.84
CA PRO A 144 -14.89 11.71 -1.05
C PRO A 144 -14.22 12.16 -2.35
N ASN A 145 -12.97 12.64 -2.31
CA ASN A 145 -12.22 13.13 -3.47
C ASN A 145 -10.99 12.30 -3.80
N GLY A 146 -10.25 11.87 -2.77
CA GLY A 146 -9.01 11.11 -2.95
C GLY A 146 -8.59 10.40 -1.69
N THR A 147 -7.57 9.55 -1.80
CA THR A 147 -6.99 8.84 -0.67
C THR A 147 -5.58 9.31 -0.38
N VAL A 148 -5.22 9.35 0.90
CA VAL A 148 -3.92 9.80 1.38
C VAL A 148 -3.40 8.84 2.45
N ALA A 149 -2.08 8.71 2.52
CA ALA A 149 -1.39 8.02 3.60
C ALA A 149 -1.00 9.06 4.65
N ARG A 150 -1.45 8.85 5.89
CA ARG A 150 -1.00 9.65 7.04
C ARG A 150 0.36 9.13 7.49
N VAL A 151 1.35 10.02 7.58
CA VAL A 151 2.73 9.65 7.86
C VAL A 151 3.24 10.41 9.07
N ASN A 152 3.91 9.67 9.97
CA ASN A 152 4.55 10.22 11.15
C ASN A 152 6.04 10.50 10.91
N ILE A 153 6.62 11.34 11.76
CA ILE A 153 8.07 11.60 11.78
C ILE A 153 8.80 10.27 12.05
N GLY A 154 9.79 9.94 11.23
CA GLY A 154 10.57 8.71 11.33
C GLY A 154 9.91 7.50 10.66
N GLN A 155 8.74 7.64 10.05
CA GLN A 155 8.07 6.55 9.36
C GLN A 155 8.70 6.27 7.99
N ILE A 156 8.90 4.99 7.69
CA ILE A 156 9.45 4.52 6.41
C ILE A 156 8.35 4.58 5.33
N LEU A 157 8.66 5.26 4.22
CA LEU A 157 7.79 5.39 3.04
C LEU A 157 8.04 4.30 2.02
N LEU A 158 9.31 4.17 1.61
CA LEU A 158 9.77 3.23 0.59
C LEU A 158 10.94 2.44 1.17
N SER A 159 10.98 1.14 0.87
CA SER A 159 12.09 0.26 1.19
C SER A 159 12.57 -0.42 -0.07
N VAL A 160 13.87 -0.42 -0.31
CA VAL A 160 14.49 -1.17 -1.42
C VAL A 160 15.51 -2.11 -0.83
N ARG A 161 15.41 -3.41 -1.15
CA ARG A 161 16.48 -4.37 -0.90
C ARG A 161 17.18 -4.73 -2.20
N CYS A 162 18.50 -4.84 -2.16
CA CYS A 162 19.34 -5.14 -3.32
C CYS A 162 20.65 -5.80 -2.86
N LYS A 163 21.53 -6.11 -3.82
CA LYS A 163 22.92 -6.51 -3.54
C LYS A 163 23.75 -5.29 -3.15
N ASP A 164 24.81 -5.48 -2.37
CA ASP A 164 25.69 -4.38 -1.96
C ASP A 164 26.35 -3.65 -3.14
N SER A 165 26.56 -4.35 -4.28
CA SER A 165 27.04 -3.76 -5.54
C SER A 165 26.13 -2.65 -6.08
N SER A 166 24.83 -2.75 -5.85
CA SER A 166 23.82 -1.81 -6.40
C SER A 166 23.47 -0.68 -5.44
N ARG A 167 24.26 -0.48 -4.38
CA ARG A 167 24.01 0.53 -3.34
C ARG A 167 23.87 1.94 -3.90
N ALA A 168 24.81 2.38 -4.74
CA ALA A 168 24.80 3.73 -5.30
C ALA A 168 23.55 3.97 -6.16
N VAL A 169 23.17 2.98 -6.96
CA VAL A 169 21.98 3.03 -7.82
C VAL A 169 20.70 3.14 -6.98
N ALA A 170 20.59 2.38 -5.89
CA ALA A 170 19.43 2.43 -5.00
C ALA A 170 19.30 3.75 -4.24
N ILE A 171 20.42 4.37 -3.83
CA ILE A 171 20.41 5.70 -3.21
C ILE A 171 19.90 6.74 -4.20
N GLU A 172 20.42 6.75 -5.43
CA GLU A 172 20.00 7.71 -6.45
C GLU A 172 18.53 7.49 -6.88
N ALA A 173 18.07 6.24 -6.93
CA ALA A 173 16.65 5.93 -7.17
C ALA A 173 15.73 6.57 -6.12
N LEU A 174 16.08 6.43 -4.84
CA LEU A 174 15.30 6.99 -3.74
C LEU A 174 15.40 8.51 -3.68
N ARG A 175 16.55 9.10 -4.04
CA ARG A 175 16.71 10.55 -4.18
C ARG A 175 15.79 11.11 -5.25
N ARG A 176 15.61 10.41 -6.37
CA ARG A 176 14.67 10.84 -7.42
C ARG A 176 13.21 10.72 -6.99
N SER A 177 12.87 9.68 -6.23
CA SER A 177 11.54 9.52 -5.63
C SER A 177 11.23 10.58 -4.59
N GLN A 178 12.23 11.10 -3.87
CA GLN A 178 12.06 12.16 -2.89
C GLN A 178 11.40 13.42 -3.50
N TYR A 179 11.76 13.80 -4.74
CA TYR A 179 11.16 14.96 -5.42
C TYR A 179 9.65 14.80 -5.72
N LYS A 180 9.06 13.63 -5.48
CA LYS A 180 7.62 13.39 -5.66
C LYS A 180 6.83 13.56 -4.36
N PHE A 181 7.51 13.67 -3.22
CA PHE A 181 6.86 13.91 -1.95
C PHE A 181 6.96 15.39 -1.56
N PRO A 182 5.91 15.96 -0.95
CA PRO A 182 6.05 17.21 -0.20
C PRO A 182 6.94 16.98 1.03
N GLY A 183 7.47 18.06 1.61
CA GLY A 183 8.20 17.98 2.87
C GLY A 183 9.63 17.45 2.76
N ARG A 184 10.21 17.06 3.92
CA ARG A 184 11.59 16.59 4.05
C ARG A 184 11.66 15.09 4.27
N GLN A 185 12.23 14.38 3.31
CA GLN A 185 12.58 12.96 3.45
C GLN A 185 14.09 12.77 3.62
N LYS A 186 14.46 11.68 4.28
CA LYS A 186 15.85 11.26 4.46
C LYS A 186 16.03 9.86 3.91
N ILE A 187 17.17 9.63 3.26
CA ILE A 187 17.58 8.31 2.79
C ILE A 187 18.46 7.69 3.87
N VAL A 188 18.06 6.52 4.36
CA VAL A 188 18.75 5.81 5.44
C VAL A 188 19.18 4.43 4.94
N VAL A 189 20.48 4.15 5.02
CA VAL A 189 21.01 2.81 4.77
C VAL A 189 20.81 1.98 6.03
N SER A 190 20.04 0.90 5.94
CA SER A 190 19.75 0.04 7.08
C SER A 190 20.94 -0.86 7.42
N LYS A 191 21.15 -1.09 8.71
CA LYS A 191 22.09 -2.10 9.23
C LYS A 191 21.48 -3.51 9.26
N ASN A 192 20.19 -3.61 8.93
CA ASN A 192 19.47 -4.87 8.94
C ASN A 192 19.69 -5.67 7.66
N TRP A 193 19.47 -6.98 7.72
CA TRP A 193 19.53 -7.86 6.56
C TRP A 193 18.24 -7.77 5.75
N GLY A 194 18.30 -7.12 4.58
CA GLY A 194 17.14 -6.98 3.69
C GLY A 194 15.92 -6.38 4.42
N PHE A 195 14.78 -7.07 4.35
CA PHE A 195 13.55 -6.65 5.05
C PHE A 195 13.34 -7.33 6.41
N THR A 196 14.33 -8.06 6.91
CA THR A 196 14.25 -8.70 8.22
C THR A 196 14.51 -7.68 9.34
N PRO A 197 14.07 -7.97 10.57
CA PRO A 197 14.34 -7.12 11.72
C PRO A 197 15.76 -7.31 12.29
N LEU A 198 16.51 -8.31 11.82
CA LEU A 198 17.83 -8.65 12.36
C LEU A 198 18.94 -7.82 11.72
N ARG A 199 19.98 -7.51 12.50
CA ARG A 199 21.23 -6.95 11.98
C ARG A 199 21.93 -7.98 11.08
N ARG A 200 22.81 -7.51 10.20
CA ARG A 200 23.54 -8.38 9.26
C ARG A 200 24.35 -9.48 9.97
N GLU A 201 25.11 -9.12 11.01
CA GLU A 201 25.93 -10.06 11.79
C GLU A 201 25.08 -11.12 12.49
N GLU A 202 24.01 -10.68 13.18
CA GLU A 202 23.07 -11.57 13.87
C GLU A 202 22.34 -12.52 12.92
N TYR A 203 22.03 -12.06 11.70
CA TYR A 203 21.40 -12.89 10.69
C TYR A 203 22.32 -14.02 10.24
N VAL A 204 23.60 -13.72 10.00
CA VAL A 204 24.60 -14.72 9.58
C VAL A 204 24.80 -15.76 10.67
N ALA A 205 24.96 -15.35 11.94
CA ALA A 205 25.09 -16.26 13.07
C ALA A 205 23.87 -17.21 13.19
N LYS A 206 22.65 -16.66 13.21
CA LYS A 206 21.42 -17.48 13.32
C LYS A 206 21.20 -18.40 12.11
N ARG A 207 21.72 -18.03 10.94
CA ARG A 207 21.67 -18.86 9.74
C ARG A 207 22.67 -20.02 9.84
N GLN A 208 23.86 -19.79 10.39
CA GLN A 208 24.84 -20.84 10.68
C GLN A 208 24.34 -21.82 11.75
N GLU A 209 23.65 -21.32 12.78
CA GLU A 209 22.99 -22.14 13.81
C GLU A 209 21.76 -22.93 13.31
N GLY A 210 21.36 -22.82 12.04
CA GLY A 210 20.17 -23.51 11.52
C GLY A 210 18.83 -22.97 12.07
N ARG A 211 18.82 -21.83 12.77
CA ARG A 211 17.63 -21.25 13.43
C ARG A 211 16.76 -20.39 12.51
N VAL A 212 17.11 -20.34 11.23
CA VAL A 212 16.53 -19.49 10.19
C VAL A 212 15.99 -20.40 9.10
N ARG A 213 14.69 -20.30 8.82
CA ARG A 213 14.05 -21.01 7.70
C ARG A 213 13.51 -20.02 6.70
N VAL A 214 13.87 -20.20 5.44
CA VAL A 214 13.41 -19.34 4.35
C VAL A 214 11.95 -19.67 4.02
N ASP A 215 11.10 -18.64 3.94
CA ASP A 215 9.68 -18.70 3.62
C ASP A 215 9.40 -17.79 2.42
N GLY A 216 9.88 -18.23 1.25
CA GLY A 216 9.82 -17.47 0.01
C GLY A 216 10.55 -16.12 0.10
N ALA A 217 9.78 -15.03 0.25
CA ALA A 217 10.29 -13.67 0.32
C ALA A 217 10.68 -13.20 1.74
N TYR A 218 10.34 -13.99 2.77
CA TYR A 218 10.62 -13.67 4.17
C TYR A 218 11.28 -14.85 4.90
N VAL A 219 11.55 -14.66 6.19
CA VAL A 219 12.22 -15.65 7.05
C VAL A 219 11.36 -15.94 8.25
N GLN A 220 11.33 -17.21 8.63
CA GLN A 220 10.80 -17.68 9.90
C GLN A 220 11.97 -17.98 10.83
N PHE A 221 11.84 -17.54 12.08
CA PHE A 221 12.84 -17.75 13.11
C PHE A 221 12.37 -18.82 14.08
N LEU A 222 13.30 -19.68 14.50
CA LEU A 222 13.05 -20.61 15.60
C LEU A 222 12.80 -19.81 16.89
N ARG A 223 11.71 -20.13 17.60
CA ARG A 223 11.34 -19.52 18.88
C ARG A 223 11.65 -20.51 20.01
N ASN A 224 12.08 -20.00 21.15
CA ASN A 224 12.29 -20.82 22.36
C ASN A 224 10.98 -21.19 23.08
N LYS A 225 9.83 -21.07 22.40
CA LYS A 225 8.49 -21.29 22.97
C LYS A 225 7.68 -22.17 22.02
N GLY A 226 6.71 -22.89 22.58
CA GLY A 226 5.81 -23.78 21.85
C GLY A 226 6.21 -25.26 21.96
N PRO A 227 5.42 -26.17 21.37
CA PRO A 227 5.67 -27.60 21.42
C PRO A 227 7.05 -27.94 20.82
N LEU A 228 7.88 -28.66 21.57
CA LEU A 228 9.24 -29.00 21.16
C LEU A 228 9.27 -29.85 19.89
N GLU A 229 8.40 -30.87 19.83
CA GLU A 229 8.27 -31.76 18.66
C GLU A 229 8.01 -30.97 17.36
N TYR A 230 7.14 -29.97 17.42
CA TYR A 230 6.83 -29.11 16.27
C TYR A 230 8.05 -28.30 15.82
N ASN A 231 8.82 -27.77 16.78
CA ASN A 231 10.01 -26.98 16.49
C ASN A 231 11.13 -27.83 15.90
N MET A 232 11.34 -29.04 16.43
CA MET A 232 12.32 -30.01 15.90
C MET A 232 11.99 -30.41 14.47
N ARG A 233 10.72 -30.71 14.17
CA ARG A 233 10.29 -31.03 12.79
C ARG A 233 10.47 -29.87 11.82
N ARG A 234 10.31 -28.63 12.28
CA ARG A 234 10.35 -27.43 11.43
C ARG A 234 11.78 -26.95 11.18
N PHE A 235 12.67 -27.10 12.17
CA PHE A 235 14.06 -26.65 12.17
C PHE A 235 15.01 -27.78 12.59
N PRO A 236 15.18 -28.84 11.77
CA PRO A 236 16.02 -29.97 12.13
C PRO A 236 17.48 -29.56 12.36
N ASP A 237 18.00 -28.66 11.51
CA ASP A 237 19.39 -28.19 11.52
C ASP A 237 19.80 -27.48 12.83
N ALA A 238 18.83 -26.93 13.56
CA ALA A 238 19.08 -26.24 14.82
C ALA A 238 19.26 -27.19 16.01
N PHE A 239 18.82 -28.45 15.89
CA PHE A 239 18.88 -29.46 16.95
C PHE A 239 19.85 -30.61 16.63
N SER A 240 20.51 -30.56 15.47
CA SER A 240 21.54 -31.52 15.07
C SER A 240 22.95 -31.17 15.56
N ALA A 241 23.11 -29.99 16.18
CA ALA A 241 24.37 -29.48 16.71
C ALA A 241 24.63 -29.94 18.15
#